data_AF-A0A7X8ZY13-F1
#
_entry.id   AF-A0A7X8ZY13-F1
#
_cell.length_a   1.000
_cell.length_b   1.000
_cell.length_c   1.000
_cell.angle_alpha   90.00
_cell.angle_beta   90.00
_cell.angle_gamma   90.00
#
_symmetry.space_group_name_H-M   'P 1'
#
loop_
_entity.id
_entity.type
_entity.pdbx_description
1 polymer ?
#
loop_
_entity_poly.entity_id
_entity_poly.type
_entity_poly.pdbx_seq_one_letter_code
_entity_poly.pdbx_strand_id
1 'polypeptide(L)' 'PVQDKLQKAIRSVGEENGYIYILDLASGSVAYHSPTAVDANPLVKAKLGIN' A
#
# COMPACT_ATOMS: atom_id res chain seq x y z
N PRO A 1 11.74 1.44 -13.46
CA PRO A 1 10.62 0.68 -14.07
C PRO A 1 9.77 -0.11 -13.07
N VAL A 2 10.36 -1.01 -12.27
CA VAL A 2 9.61 -1.82 -11.28
C VAL A 2 9.12 -0.96 -10.12
N GLN A 3 9.98 -0.11 -9.55
CA GLN A 3 9.57 0.87 -8.52
C GLN A 3 8.45 1.80 -9.02
N ASP A 4 8.52 2.28 -10.26
CA ASP A 4 7.48 3.16 -10.81
C ASP A 4 6.12 2.46 -10.90
N LYS A 5 6.11 1.18 -11.29
CA LYS A 5 4.89 0.36 -11.31
C LYS A 5 4.32 0.16 -9.91
N LEU A 6 5.18 -0.15 -8.94
CA LEU A 6 4.80 -0.30 -7.54
C LEU A 6 4.20 1.02 -6.99
N GLN A 7 4.86 2.16 -7.21
CA GLN A 7 4.38 3.46 -6.75
C GLN A 7 3.02 3.82 -7.38
N LYS A 8 2.82 3.53 -8.67
CA LYS A 8 1.53 3.72 -9.34
C LYS A 8 0.44 2.82 -8.74
N ALA A 9 0.75 1.56 -8.45
CA ALA A 9 -0.19 0.64 -7.83
C ALA A 9 -0.60 1.10 -6.42
N ILE A 10 0.37 1.50 -5.59
CA ILE A 10 0.12 2.06 -4.24
C ILE A 10 -0.79 3.29 -4.34
N ARG A 11 -0.47 4.22 -5.23
CA ARG A 11 -1.27 5.44 -5.42
C ARG A 11 -2.70 5.14 -5.88
N SER A 12 -2.87 4.25 -6.86
CA SER A 12 -4.20 3.83 -7.35
C SER A 12 -5.03 3.19 -6.24
N VAL A 13 -4.42 2.35 -5.38
CA VAL A 13 -5.12 1.80 -4.21
C VAL A 13 -5.56 2.91 -3.25
N GLY A 14 -4.69 3.88 -2.98
CA GLY A 14 -5.03 5.01 -2.11
C GLY A 14 -6.19 5.84 -2.64
N GLU A 15 -6.14 6.21 -3.92
CA GLU A 15 -7.18 7.02 -4.59
C GLU A 15 -8.52 6.27 -4.67
N GLU A 16 -8.53 4.99 -5.04
CA GLU A 16 -9.76 4.21 -5.22
C GLU A 16 -10.47 3.86 -3.91
N ASN A 17 -9.73 3.71 -2.81
CA ASN A 17 -10.29 3.36 -1.51
C ASN A 17 -10.42 4.56 -0.57
N GLY A 18 -10.04 5.77 -1.01
CA GLY A 18 -10.11 6.99 -0.21
C GLY A 18 -9.14 6.99 0.98
N TYR A 19 -7.99 6.31 0.87
CA TYR A 19 -6.99 6.31 1.92
C TYR A 19 -6.19 7.61 1.91
N ILE A 20 -6.12 8.25 3.08
CA ILE A 20 -5.33 9.48 3.26
C ILE A 20 -3.82 9.15 3.21
N TYR A 21 -3.43 7.97 3.72
CA TYR A 21 -2.06 7.50 3.73
C TYR A 21 -1.97 5.98 3.53
N ILE A 22 -0.90 5.54 2.87
CA ILE A 22 -0.42 4.16 2.86
C ILE A 22 0.99 4.20 3.42
N LEU A 23 1.26 3.42 4.48
CA LEU A 23 2.53 3.42 5.18
C LEU A 23 3.24 2.08 4.96
N ASP A 24 4.52 2.14 4.62
CA ASP A 24 5.37 0.96 4.56
C ASP A 24 5.86 0.58 5.96
N LEU A 25 5.33 -0.51 6.50
CA LEU A 25 5.72 -1.02 7.81
C LEU A 25 7.11 -1.66 7.80
N ALA A 26 7.63 -2.07 6.64
CA ALA A 26 8.98 -2.63 6.52
C ALA A 26 10.07 -1.54 6.64
N SER A 27 9.71 -0.26 6.49
CA SER A 27 10.62 0.87 6.67
C SER A 27 11.13 1.05 8.11
N GLY A 28 10.47 0.42 9.10
CA GLY A 28 10.77 0.60 10.52
C GLY A 28 10.42 1.99 11.07
N SER A 29 9.86 2.90 10.26
CA SER A 29 9.53 4.28 10.67
C SER A 29 8.18 4.39 11.38
N VAL A 30 7.37 3.33 11.37
CA VAL A 30 6.05 3.29 12.02
C VAL A 30 6.18 2.60 13.38
N ALA A 31 6.17 3.38 14.46
CA ALA A 31 6.30 2.86 15.82
C ALA A 31 5.08 2.06 16.30
N TYR A 32 3.88 2.41 15.80
CA TYR A 32 2.62 1.75 16.13
C TYR A 32 1.61 1.90 14.99
N HIS A 33 0.81 0.86 14.77
CA HIS A 33 -0.42 0.93 13.98
C HIS A 33 -1.51 0.14 14.72
N SER A 34 -2.76 0.59 14.59
CA SER A 34 -3.90 -0.09 15.22
C SER A 34 -4.08 -1.51 14.64
N PRO A 35 -4.53 -2.50 15.41
CA PRO A 35 -5.00 -3.78 14.88
C PRO A 35 -6.17 -3.64 13.89
N THR A 36 -6.86 -2.50 13.93
CA THR A 36 -7.94 -2.17 12.97
C THR A 36 -7.43 -1.48 11.70
N ALA A 37 -6.11 -1.34 11.53
CA ALA A 37 -5.53 -0.79 10.31
C ALA A 37 -5.79 -1.74 9.13
N VAL A 38 -6.02 -1.15 7.95
CA VAL A 38 -6.26 -1.92 6.73
C VAL A 38 -4.94 -2.34 6.11
N ASP A 39 -4.77 -3.63 5.84
CA ASP A 39 -3.64 -4.12 5.05
C ASP A 39 -3.87 -3.84 3.56
N ALA A 40 -3.08 -2.91 3.02
CA ALA A 40 -3.15 -2.53 1.61
C ALA A 40 -2.39 -3.51 0.68
N ASN A 41 -1.54 -4.40 1.21
CA ASN A 41 -0.69 -5.28 0.39
C ASN A 41 -1.47 -6.16 -0.59
N PRO A 42 -2.60 -6.80 -0.22
CA PRO A 42 -3.38 -7.61 -1.16
C PRO A 42 -3.91 -6.78 -2.34
N LEU A 43 -4.33 -5.55 -2.09
CA LEU A 43 -4.84 -4.64 -3.13
C LEU A 43 -3.74 -4.19 -4.08
N VAL A 44 -2.55 -3.87 -3.54
CA VAL A 44 -1.39 -3.47 -4.33
C VAL A 44 -0.90 -4.63 -5.19
N LYS A 45 -0.85 -5.85 -4.63
CA LYS A 45 -0.51 -7.08 -5.35
C LYS A 45 -1.47 -7.36 -6.51
N ALA A 46 -2.77 -7.22 -6.28
CA ALA A 46 -3.80 -7.35 -7.31
C ALA A 46 -3.60 -6.33 -8.45
N LYS A 47 -3.29 -5.05 -8.13
CA LYS A 47 -2.97 -4.02 -9.14
C LYS A 47 -1.72 -4.33 -9.95
N LEU A 48 -0.76 -5.04 -9.35
CA LEU A 48 0.48 -5.46 -10.00
C LEU A 48 0.35 -6.78 -10.77
N GLY A 49 -0.78 -7.50 -10.64
CA GLY A 49 -1.01 -8.79 -11.27
C GLY A 49 -0.15 -9.92 -10.69
N ILE A 50 0.20 -9.82 -9.40
CA ILE A 50 0.97 -10.82 -8.66
C ILE A 50 0.12 -11.34 -7.49
N ASN A 51 0.15 -12.66 -7.24
CA ASN A 51 -0.58 -13.31 -6.14
C ASN A 51 0.41 -13.72 -5.05
#